data_AF-A0AAF0UEA2-F1
#
_entry.id   AF-A0AAF0UEA2-F1
#
_cell.length_a   1.000
_cell.length_b   1.000
_cell.length_c   1.000
_cell.angle_alpha   90.00
_cell.angle_beta   90.00
_cell.angle_gamma   90.00
#
_symmetry.space_group_name_H-M   'P 1'
#
loop_
_entity.id
_entity.type
_entity.pdbx_description
1 polymer ?
#
loop_
_entity_poly.entity_id
_entity_poly.type
_entity_poly.pdbx_seq_one_letter_code
_entity_poly.pdbx_strand_id
1 'polypeptide(L)'
;MGRFFSSDMLQFNVSDMGFGILRRLTIDTDGNLRMYSLDNSTGLWKMSWQAIAQPCAVHGICGRFSICTYVSKPKCTCPPGYEMVNGSDWSRGCRPMFRSRNLESRHVKFVEVPNVDYWGFDLNATAPLSFESCRELCL
;
A
#
# COMPACT_ATOMS: atom_id res chain seq x y z
N MET A 1 14.78 23.96 -12.93
CA MET A 1 13.53 24.16 -12.16
C MET A 1 13.03 22.78 -11.74
N GLY A 2 12.59 22.58 -10.49
CA GLY A 2 12.21 21.25 -9.95
C GLY A 2 10.90 20.67 -10.48
N ARG A 3 10.75 20.57 -11.80
CA ARG A 3 9.62 19.94 -12.49
C ARG A 3 10.03 18.56 -12.97
N PHE A 4 9.16 17.57 -12.77
CA PHE A 4 9.33 16.21 -13.27
C PHE A 4 8.23 15.88 -14.28
N PHE A 5 8.60 15.11 -15.29
CA PHE A 5 7.71 14.57 -16.32
C PHE A 5 8.13 13.13 -16.62
N SER A 6 7.18 12.21 -16.60
CA SER A 6 7.37 10.80 -16.94
C SER A 6 6.58 10.43 -18.21
N SER A 7 6.99 9.33 -18.86
CA SER A 7 6.39 8.85 -20.11
C SER A 7 4.92 8.43 -19.99
N ASP A 8 4.46 8.11 -18.78
CA ASP A 8 3.07 7.81 -18.43
C ASP A 8 2.23 9.08 -18.17
N MET A 9 2.77 10.26 -18.51
CA MET A 9 2.17 11.57 -18.27
C MET A 9 2.09 11.99 -16.80
N LEU A 10 2.78 11.29 -15.87
CA LEU A 10 2.93 11.80 -14.51
C LEU A 10 3.75 13.10 -14.55
N GLN A 11 3.15 14.18 -14.04
CA GLN A 11 3.80 15.49 -13.92
C GLN A 11 3.65 16.03 -12.51
N PHE A 12 4.73 16.56 -11.96
CA PHE A 12 4.68 17.27 -10.68
C PHE A 12 5.71 18.39 -10.62
N ASN A 13 5.41 19.36 -9.76
CA ASN A 13 6.36 20.38 -9.32
C ASN A 13 6.68 20.12 -7.85
N VAL A 14 7.96 20.23 -7.50
CA VAL A 14 8.39 20.21 -6.09
C VAL A 14 7.92 21.47 -5.35
N SER A 15 7.75 21.36 -4.03
CA SER A 15 7.34 22.50 -3.19
C SER A 15 8.31 23.67 -3.20
N ASP A 16 9.61 23.39 -3.43
CA ASP A 16 10.69 24.39 -3.44
C ASP A 16 11.16 24.74 -4.85
N MET A 17 10.24 24.76 -5.82
CA MET A 17 10.55 24.94 -7.23
C MET A 17 11.45 26.17 -7.46
N GLY A 18 12.65 25.93 -7.99
CA GLY A 18 13.64 26.99 -8.17
C GLY A 18 14.90 26.53 -8.92
N PHE A 19 15.73 27.51 -9.28
CA PHE A 19 17.04 27.29 -9.89
C PHE A 19 18.12 27.07 -8.83
N GLY A 20 19.25 26.46 -9.22
CA GLY A 20 20.43 26.31 -8.36
C GLY A 20 20.32 25.26 -7.23
N ILE A 21 19.13 24.74 -6.95
CA ILE A 21 18.93 23.69 -5.93
C ILE A 21 19.24 22.32 -6.54
N LEU A 22 20.24 21.64 -5.97
CA LEU A 22 20.55 20.25 -6.30
C LEU A 22 19.43 19.33 -5.80
N ARG A 23 19.00 18.38 -6.64
CA ARG A 23 17.88 17.50 -6.37
C ARG A 23 18.21 16.05 -6.67
N ARG A 24 17.57 15.14 -5.96
CA ARG A 24 17.62 13.71 -6.21
C ARG A 24 16.22 13.11 -6.10
N LEU A 25 15.86 12.30 -7.10
CA LEU A 25 14.68 11.45 -7.08
C LEU A 25 15.09 10.06 -6.57
N THR A 26 14.41 9.56 -5.54
CA THR A 26 14.74 8.32 -4.84
C THR A 26 13.49 7.46 -4.70
N ILE A 27 13.60 6.15 -4.94
CA ILE A 27 12.64 5.17 -4.43
C ILE A 27 13.13 4.78 -3.04
N ASP A 28 12.37 5.14 -2.01
CA ASP A 28 12.73 4.84 -0.64
C ASP A 28 12.43 3.38 -0.28
N THR A 29 12.87 2.95 0.90
CA THR A 29 12.72 1.58 1.39
C THR A 29 11.27 1.14 1.58
N ASP A 30 10.33 2.07 1.66
CA ASP A 30 8.89 1.79 1.70
C ASP A 30 8.26 1.65 0.30
N GLY A 31 9.07 1.75 -0.76
CA GLY A 31 8.62 1.65 -2.15
C GLY A 31 8.02 2.94 -2.72
N ASN A 32 7.95 4.02 -1.95
CA ASN A 32 7.41 5.29 -2.41
C ASN A 32 8.49 6.11 -3.13
N LEU A 33 8.11 6.78 -4.21
CA LEU A 33 9.00 7.66 -4.96
C LEU A 33 8.99 9.05 -4.34
N ARG A 34 10.16 9.58 -3.96
CA ARG A 34 10.31 10.89 -3.31
C ARG A 34 11.37 11.74 -3.98
N MET A 35 11.11 13.05 -4.02
CA MET A 35 12.10 14.04 -4.43
C MET A 35 12.69 14.70 -3.20
N TYR A 36 14.02 14.77 -3.18
CA TYR A 36 14.79 15.46 -2.17
C TYR A 36 15.53 16.64 -2.77
N SER A 37 15.56 17.73 -2.03
CA SER A 37 16.32 18.94 -2.33
C SER A 37 17.42 19.13 -1.31
N LEU A 38 18.62 19.46 -1.77
CA LEU A 38 19.74 19.75 -0.89
C LEU A 38 19.60 21.16 -0.33
N ASP A 39 19.53 21.26 0.99
CA ASP A 39 19.64 22.53 1.69
C ASP A 39 21.11 22.92 1.80
N ASN A 40 21.52 23.93 1.04
CA ASN A 40 22.92 24.36 0.98
C ASN A 40 23.43 25.00 2.28
N SER A 41 22.53 25.44 3.18
CA SER A 41 22.91 26.03 4.47
C SER A 41 23.26 24.95 5.51
N THR A 42 22.62 23.79 5.43
CA THR A 42 22.79 22.70 6.40
C THR A 42 23.51 21.49 5.82
N GLY A 43 23.62 21.38 4.50
CA GLY A 43 24.11 20.20 3.79
C GLY A 43 23.15 19.00 3.84
N LEU A 44 21.92 19.18 4.36
CA LEU A 44 20.96 18.10 4.53
C LEU A 44 19.99 18.00 3.35
N TRP A 45 19.57 16.78 3.05
CA TRP A 45 18.52 16.51 2.07
C TRP A 45 17.15 16.62 2.73
N LYS A 46 16.27 17.48 2.19
CA LYS A 46 14.89 17.66 2.65
C LYS A 46 13.93 17.15 1.58
N MET A 47 12.92 16.38 1.99
CA MET A 47 11.86 15.93 1.09
C MET A 47 11.04 17.14 0.64
N SER A 48 10.95 17.35 -0.68
CA SER A 48 10.20 18.45 -1.30
C SER A 48 8.98 17.94 -2.07
N TRP A 49 8.88 16.62 -2.31
CA TRP A 49 7.72 15.97 -2.90
C TRP A 49 7.74 14.45 -2.66
N GLN A 50 6.55 13.81 -2.67
CA GLN A 50 6.39 12.35 -2.70
C GLN A 50 5.21 11.94 -3.60
N ALA A 51 5.30 10.80 -4.25
CA ALA A 51 4.28 10.30 -5.18
C ALA A 51 2.98 9.93 -4.49
N ILE A 52 3.08 9.21 -3.38
CA ILE A 52 1.92 8.75 -2.61
C ILE A 52 1.96 9.42 -1.24
N ALA A 53 1.00 10.30 -0.99
CA ALA A 53 0.93 11.07 0.26
C ALA A 53 0.46 10.22 1.45
N GLN A 54 -0.46 9.28 1.20
CA GLN A 54 -0.99 8.37 2.21
C GLN A 54 -0.12 7.12 2.28
N PRO A 55 0.63 6.88 3.37
CA PRO A 55 1.59 5.78 3.38
C PRO A 55 0.96 4.42 3.08
N CYS A 56 -0.19 4.08 3.68
CA CYS A 56 -0.83 2.79 3.43
C CYS A 56 -1.34 2.56 2.00
N ALA A 57 -1.38 3.59 1.15
CA ALA A 57 -1.67 3.44 -0.27
C ALA A 57 -0.43 3.05 -1.09
N VAL A 58 0.77 3.10 -0.49
CA VAL A 58 1.99 2.60 -1.13
C VAL A 58 1.95 1.08 -1.16
N HIS A 59 2.03 0.54 -2.37
CA HIS A 59 1.97 -0.90 -2.57
C HIS A 59 3.13 -1.61 -1.87
N GLY A 60 2.81 -2.67 -1.13
CA GLY A 60 3.82 -3.53 -0.49
C GLY A 60 4.34 -3.04 0.87
N ILE A 61 3.78 -1.97 1.46
CA ILE A 61 4.14 -1.57 2.85
C ILE A 61 3.89 -2.71 3.84
N CYS A 62 2.76 -3.40 3.68
CA CYS A 62 2.47 -4.62 4.42
C CYS A 62 2.51 -5.82 3.46
N GLY A 63 3.00 -6.95 3.96
CA GLY A 63 3.04 -8.18 3.20
C GLY A 63 1.66 -8.74 2.91
N ARG A 64 1.63 -9.85 2.17
CA ARG A 64 0.39 -10.49 1.71
C ARG A 64 -0.53 -10.84 2.89
N PHE A 65 -1.84 -10.68 2.70
CA PHE A 65 -2.86 -10.96 3.72
C PHE A 65 -2.72 -10.13 5.00
N SER A 66 -2.08 -8.97 4.95
CA SER A 66 -2.01 -8.01 6.05
C SER A 66 -2.85 -6.76 5.76
N ILE A 67 -3.27 -6.08 6.82
CA ILE A 67 -4.00 -4.81 6.77
C ILE A 67 -3.05 -3.70 7.18
N CYS A 68 -2.99 -2.62 6.39
CA CYS A 68 -2.25 -1.42 6.75
C CYS A 68 -3.16 -0.40 7.43
N THR A 69 -2.72 0.14 8.56
CA THR A 69 -3.37 1.27 9.24
C THR A 69 -2.36 2.40 9.45
N TYR A 70 -2.83 3.64 9.39
CA TYR A 70 -2.01 4.82 9.63
C TYR A 70 -2.49 5.54 10.90
N VAL A 71 -1.61 5.61 11.90
CA VAL A 71 -1.85 6.40 13.13
C VAL A 71 -0.84 7.54 13.20
N SER A 72 0.43 7.19 13.41
CA SER A 72 1.58 8.10 13.32
C SER A 72 2.64 7.61 12.32
N LYS A 73 2.67 6.30 12.12
CA LYS A 73 3.46 5.57 11.11
C LYS A 73 2.61 4.41 10.59
N PRO A 74 2.91 3.86 9.41
CA PRO A 74 2.27 2.64 8.95
C PRO A 74 2.39 1.53 10.00
N LYS A 75 1.28 0.88 10.30
CA LYS A 75 1.22 -0.31 11.14
C LYS A 75 0.51 -1.40 10.37
N CYS A 76 1.14 -2.57 10.34
CA CYS A 76 0.56 -3.76 9.73
C CYS A 76 -0.06 -4.63 10.82
N THR A 77 -1.20 -5.23 10.53
CA THR A 77 -1.86 -6.23 11.37
C THR A 77 -2.36 -7.39 10.51
N CYS A 78 -2.61 -8.53 11.14
CA CYS A 78 -3.29 -9.63 10.47
C CYS A 78 -4.81 -9.50 10.63
N PRO A 79 -5.59 -9.86 9.59
CA PRO A 79 -7.04 -10.00 9.72
C PRO A 79 -7.40 -11.12 10.71
N PRO A 80 -8.65 -11.17 11.20
CA PRO A 80 -9.11 -12.25 12.07
C PRO A 80 -8.87 -13.64 11.48
N GLY A 81 -8.35 -14.57 12.28
CA GLY A 81 -8.05 -15.94 11.84
C GLY A 81 -6.71 -16.10 11.09
N TYR A 82 -5.91 -15.05 11.03
CA TYR A 82 -4.56 -15.05 10.45
C TYR A 82 -3.52 -14.67 11.50
N GLU A 83 -2.30 -15.17 11.31
CA GLU A 83 -1.15 -14.86 12.13
C GLU A 83 0.04 -14.40 11.28
N MET A 84 0.95 -13.66 11.91
CA MET A 84 2.14 -13.12 11.25
C MET A 84 3.06 -14.28 10.83
N VAL A 85 3.53 -14.26 9.58
CA VAL A 85 4.41 -15.34 9.06
C VAL A 85 5.77 -15.34 9.76
N ASN A 86 6.30 -14.15 10.02
CA ASN A 86 7.57 -13.95 10.70
C ASN A 86 7.40 -12.89 11.77
N GLY A 87 7.64 -13.21 13.05
CA GLY A 87 7.31 -12.37 14.21
C GLY A 87 7.94 -10.98 14.26
N SER A 88 8.86 -10.65 13.35
CA SER A 88 9.49 -9.32 13.26
C SER A 88 9.43 -8.68 11.88
N ASP A 89 9.00 -9.42 10.85
CA ASP A 89 9.07 -8.98 9.45
C ASP A 89 7.69 -8.95 8.79
N TRP A 90 7.04 -7.78 8.82
CA TRP A 90 5.74 -7.55 8.20
C TRP A 90 5.75 -7.66 6.68
N SER A 91 6.91 -7.60 6.02
CA SER A 91 7.00 -7.81 4.56
C SER A 91 6.61 -9.23 4.15
N ARG A 92 6.72 -10.20 5.08
CA ARG A 92 6.26 -11.59 4.89
C ARG A 92 4.75 -11.76 5.04
N GLY A 93 4.08 -10.76 5.59
CA GLY A 93 2.64 -10.72 5.73
C GLY A 93 2.09 -11.72 6.74
N CYS A 94 0.90 -12.23 6.47
CA CYS A 94 0.17 -13.14 7.33
C CYS A 94 -0.18 -14.46 6.64
N ARG A 95 -0.45 -15.49 7.44
CA ARG A 95 -0.93 -16.80 6.98
C ARG A 95 -2.19 -17.20 7.75
N PRO A 96 -3.08 -17.98 7.14
CA PRO A 96 -4.27 -18.47 7.84
C PRO A 96 -3.87 -19.43 8.97
N MET A 97 -4.56 -19.32 10.11
CA MET A 97 -4.41 -20.25 11.24
C MET A 97 -5.25 -21.53 11.06
N PHE A 98 -6.06 -21.59 10.00
CA PHE A 98 -6.93 -22.71 9.68
C PHE A 98 -6.40 -23.50 8.46
N ARG A 99 -6.72 -24.78 8.39
CA ARG A 99 -6.36 -25.63 7.25
C ARG A 99 -7.28 -25.33 6.07
N SER A 100 -6.76 -24.65 5.05
CA SER A 100 -7.46 -24.33 3.79
C SER A 100 -7.78 -25.56 2.90
N ARG A 101 -7.70 -26.78 3.43
CA ARG A 101 -7.51 -27.97 2.58
C ARG A 101 -8.76 -28.48 1.87
N ASN A 102 -9.96 -27.98 2.19
CA ASN A 102 -11.18 -28.34 1.50
C ASN A 102 -12.20 -27.21 1.67
N LEU A 103 -12.36 -26.32 0.67
CA LEU A 103 -13.61 -25.58 0.47
C LEU A 103 -14.68 -26.58 -0.02
N GLU A 104 -14.93 -27.65 0.74
CA GLU A 104 -16.17 -28.40 0.57
C GLU A 104 -17.26 -27.50 1.16
N SER A 105 -17.78 -26.66 0.27
CA SER A 105 -18.88 -25.67 0.23
C SER A 105 -19.94 -25.59 1.34
N ARG A 106 -19.90 -26.39 2.40
CA ARG A 106 -20.94 -26.47 3.42
C ARG A 106 -20.63 -25.73 4.73
N HIS A 107 -19.38 -25.33 4.97
CA HIS A 107 -18.99 -24.68 6.25
C HIS A 107 -18.03 -23.50 6.08
N VAL A 108 -18.19 -22.68 5.02
CA VAL A 108 -17.43 -21.44 4.88
C VAL A 108 -18.14 -20.33 5.67
N LYS A 109 -17.41 -19.71 6.60
CA LYS A 109 -17.86 -18.51 7.32
C LYS A 109 -17.10 -17.30 6.79
N PHE A 110 -17.82 -16.32 6.28
CA PHE A 110 -17.27 -15.01 5.99
C PHE A 110 -17.17 -14.19 7.28
N VAL A 111 -16.08 -13.45 7.43
CA VAL A 111 -15.87 -12.50 8.52
C VAL A 111 -15.74 -11.13 7.89
N GLU A 112 -16.66 -10.23 8.23
CA GLU A 112 -16.59 -8.85 7.79
C GLU A 112 -15.40 -8.15 8.45
N VAL A 113 -14.62 -7.42 7.64
CA VAL A 113 -13.52 -6.57 8.11
C VAL A 113 -13.84 -5.13 7.68
N PRO A 114 -14.42 -4.31 8.56
CA PRO A 114 -14.90 -2.98 8.17
C PRO A 114 -13.73 -2.02 7.92
N ASN A 115 -13.96 -1.02 7.07
CA ASN A 115 -13.02 0.05 6.76
C ASN A 115 -11.67 -0.43 6.19
N VAL A 116 -11.69 -1.50 5.39
CA VAL A 116 -10.52 -2.03 4.70
C VAL A 116 -10.83 -2.09 3.20
N ASP A 117 -9.84 -1.71 2.40
CA ASP A 117 -9.84 -1.88 0.95
C ASP A 117 -8.89 -3.03 0.59
N TYR A 118 -9.33 -3.93 -0.28
CA TYR A 118 -8.53 -5.08 -0.75
C TYR A 118 -7.96 -4.78 -2.14
N TRP A 119 -7.16 -3.71 -2.18
CA TRP A 119 -6.62 -3.12 -3.41
C TRP A 119 -5.87 -4.12 -4.30
N GLY A 120 -6.24 -4.18 -5.58
CA GLY A 120 -5.56 -5.01 -6.59
C GLY A 120 -5.99 -6.48 -6.62
N PHE A 121 -6.97 -6.86 -5.80
CA PHE A 121 -7.56 -8.20 -5.79
C PHE A 121 -9.07 -8.17 -6.02
N ASP A 122 -9.61 -7.05 -6.48
CA ASP A 122 -11.00 -6.96 -6.90
C ASP A 122 -11.25 -7.96 -8.04
N LEU A 123 -12.33 -8.72 -7.92
CA LEU A 123 -12.84 -9.48 -9.06
C LEU A 123 -13.18 -8.45 -10.15
N ASN A 124 -12.70 -8.66 -11.38
CA ASN A 124 -13.09 -7.89 -12.56
C ASN A 124 -14.57 -8.17 -12.90
N ALA A 125 -15.49 -7.77 -12.02
CA ALA A 125 -16.91 -7.84 -12.23
C ALA A 125 -17.34 -6.62 -13.04
N THR A 126 -17.46 -6.80 -14.35
CA THR A 126 -17.86 -5.75 -15.30
C THR A 126 -19.35 -5.41 -15.24
N ALA A 127 -20.16 -6.19 -14.53
CA ALA A 127 -21.59 -5.98 -14.37
C ALA A 127 -21.96 -5.68 -12.90
N PRO A 128 -23.00 -4.86 -12.64
CA PRO A 128 -23.53 -4.68 -11.30
C PRO A 128 -23.95 -6.04 -10.70
N LEU A 129 -23.40 -6.38 -9.53
CA LEU A 129 -23.73 -7.60 -8.80
C LEU A 129 -24.30 -7.24 -7.42
N SER A 130 -25.28 -8.02 -6.94
CA SER A 130 -25.72 -7.93 -5.55
C SER A 130 -24.66 -8.54 -4.62
N PHE A 131 -24.71 -8.17 -3.34
CA PHE A 131 -23.85 -8.76 -2.32
C PHE A 131 -23.98 -10.30 -2.27
N GLU A 132 -25.21 -10.82 -2.30
CA GLU A 132 -25.46 -12.28 -2.27
C GLU A 132 -24.87 -12.99 -3.50
N SER A 133 -25.04 -12.43 -4.70
CA SER A 133 -24.44 -13.01 -5.91
C SER A 133 -22.91 -13.01 -5.84
N CYS A 134 -22.30 -11.94 -5.33
CA CYS A 134 -20.85 -11.86 -5.13
C CYS A 134 -20.36 -12.91 -4.10
N ARG A 135 -21.12 -13.07 -3.01
CA ARG A 135 -20.84 -14.06 -1.96
C ARG A 135 -20.89 -15.49 -2.50
N GLU A 136 -21.90 -15.83 -3.31
CA GLU A 136 -22.02 -17.16 -3.93
C GLU A 136 -20.94 -17.42 -4.99
N LEU A 137 -20.47 -16.40 -5.72
CA LEU A 137 -19.33 -16.55 -6.64
C LEU A 137 -18.00 -16.84 -5.94
N CYS A 138 -17.86 -16.45 -4.67
CA CYS A 138 -16.66 -16.66 -3.88
C CYS A 138 -16.58 -18.07 -3.25
N LEU A 139 -17.73 -18.74 -3.06
CA LEU A 139 -17.86 -20.08 -2.48
C LEU A 139 -17.45 -21.18 -3.45
#